data_AF-A0A7X9XDT8-F1
#
_entry.id   AF-A0A7X9XDT8-F1
#
_cell.length_a   1.000
_cell.length_b   1.000
_cell.length_c   1.000
_cell.angle_alpha   90.00
_cell.angle_beta   90.00
_cell.angle_gamma   90.00
#
_symmetry.space_group_name_H-M   'P 1'
#
loop_
_entity.id
_entity.type
_entity.pdbx_description
1 polymer ?
#
loop_
_entity_poly.entity_id
_entity_poly.type
_entity_poly.pdbx_seq_one_letter_code
_entity_poly.pdbx_strand_id
1 'polypeptide(L)' 'MTSEFEKANHLPLKFYINIGKVEPKVSMIDTNIQFKNDLINMGYDVKFELFKSGHDYWYWGETIANGLIFLLGKNNC' A
#
# COMPACT_ATOMS: atom_id res chain seq x y z
N MET A 1 15.95 4.28 0.07
CA MET A 1 14.72 4.52 -0.73
C MET A 1 14.13 5.91 -0.48
N THR A 2 14.38 6.51 0.70
CA THR A 2 13.84 7.80 1.16
C THR A 2 14.35 9.04 0.42
N SER A 3 15.61 9.07 -0.03
CA SER A 3 16.23 10.31 -0.53
C SER A 3 15.58 10.93 -1.76
N GLU A 4 14.97 10.14 -2.65
CA GLU A 4 14.33 10.66 -3.86
C GLU A 4 12.87 11.06 -3.61
N PHE A 5 12.19 10.37 -2.68
CA PHE A 5 10.83 10.75 -2.25
C PHE A 5 10.84 12.04 -1.41
N GLU A 6 11.88 12.26 -0.61
CA GLU A 6 12.05 13.51 0.16
C GLU A 6 12.31 14.73 -0.75
N LYS A 7 12.90 14.52 -1.92
CA LYS A 7 13.17 15.59 -2.90
C LYS A 7 11.97 15.88 -3.82
N ALA A 8 11.02 14.96 -3.89
CA ALA A 8 9.85 15.11 -4.75
C ALA A 8 8.85 16.10 -4.12
N ASN A 9 8.24 16.94 -4.95
CA ASN A 9 7.14 17.80 -4.48
C ASN A 9 5.98 16.92 -3.98
N HIS A 10 5.45 17.23 -2.80
CA HIS A 10 4.35 16.49 -2.20
C HIS A 10 3.07 16.65 -3.04
N LEU A 11 2.68 15.59 -3.74
CA LEU A 11 1.48 15.54 -4.57
C LEU A 11 0.26 15.08 -3.74
N PRO A 12 -0.98 15.43 -4.08
CA PRO A 12 -2.17 14.97 -3.37
C PRO A 12 -2.53 13.52 -3.75
N LEU A 13 -1.64 12.59 -3.45
CA LEU A 13 -1.77 11.17 -3.80
C LEU A 13 -2.37 10.35 -2.66
N LYS A 14 -3.10 9.30 -3.03
CA LYS A 14 -3.56 8.24 -2.13
C LYS A 14 -2.88 6.94 -2.52
N PHE A 15 -2.49 6.15 -1.52
CA PHE A 15 -1.81 4.88 -1.73
C PHE A 15 -2.62 3.72 -1.17
N TYR A 16 -2.77 2.68 -1.98
CA TYR A 16 -3.28 1.39 -1.53
C TYR A 16 -2.16 0.35 -1.69
N ILE A 17 -1.75 -0.26 -0.60
CA ILE A 17 -0.66 -1.23 -0.54
C ILE A 17 -1.23 -2.52 0.04
N ASN A 18 -1.07 -3.63 -0.67
CA ASN A 18 -1.43 -4.94 -0.17
C ASN A 18 -0.23 -5.89 -0.20
N ILE A 19 -0.19 -6.84 0.73
CA ILE A 19 0.84 -7.87 0.76
C ILE A 19 0.34 -9.16 1.42
N GLY A 20 0.83 -10.29 0.90
CA GLY A 20 0.53 -11.60 1.42
C GLY A 20 1.24 -11.89 2.74
N LYS A 21 0.54 -12.47 3.71
CA LYS A 21 1.09 -12.82 5.02
C LYS A 21 2.12 -13.96 5.00
N VAL A 22 2.10 -14.80 3.96
CA VAL A 22 3.07 -15.90 3.82
C VAL A 22 4.21 -15.58 2.87
N GLU A 23 4.32 -14.33 2.43
CA GLU A 23 5.46 -13.85 1.64
C GLU A 23 6.76 -13.88 2.47
N PRO A 24 7.94 -13.93 1.83
CA PRO A 24 9.21 -13.85 2.53
C PRO A 24 9.31 -12.55 3.34
N LYS A 25 9.46 -12.69 4.67
CA LYS A 25 9.46 -11.55 5.61
C LYS A 25 10.55 -10.51 5.29
N VAL A 26 11.77 -11.01 5.06
CA VAL A 26 12.99 -10.22 4.93
C VAL A 26 13.02 -9.36 3.67
N SER A 27 12.23 -9.68 2.63
CA SER A 27 12.27 -8.95 1.35
C SER A 27 10.95 -8.27 0.97
N MET A 28 9.81 -8.77 1.43
CA MET A 28 8.51 -8.24 0.99
C MET A 28 7.75 -7.62 2.15
N ILE A 29 7.56 -8.34 3.26
CA ILE A 29 6.71 -7.85 4.37
C ILE A 29 7.36 -6.63 5.03
N ASP A 30 8.62 -6.75 5.46
CA ASP A 30 9.29 -5.68 6.20
C ASP A 30 9.51 -4.45 5.30
N THR A 31 9.85 -4.66 4.03
CA THR A 31 10.01 -3.59 3.04
C THR A 31 8.71 -2.83 2.79
N ASN A 32 7.58 -3.52 2.63
CA ASN A 32 6.29 -2.87 2.43
C ASN A 32 5.78 -2.18 3.71
N ILE A 33 6.07 -2.73 4.90
CA ILE A 33 5.76 -2.06 6.17
C ILE A 33 6.56 -0.77 6.31
N GLN A 34 7.87 -0.80 6.02
CA GLN A 34 8.72 0.38 6.06
C GLN A 34 8.23 1.44 5.07
N PHE A 35 7.97 1.04 3.82
CA PHE A 35 7.49 1.96 2.80
C PHE A 35 6.14 2.60 3.17
N LYS A 36 5.21 1.82 3.72
CA LYS A 36 3.94 2.34 4.26
C LYS A 36 4.18 3.36 5.37
N ASN A 37 5.10 3.10 6.30
CA ASN A 37 5.42 4.04 7.38
C ASN A 37 6.04 5.33 6.82
N ASP A 38 6.94 5.24 5.85
CA ASP A 38 7.57 6.40 5.21
C ASP A 38 6.51 7.29 4.55
N LEU A 39 5.57 6.71 3.79
CA LEU A 39 4.48 7.46 3.15
C LEU A 39 3.55 8.15 4.17
N ILE A 40 3.20 7.46 5.27
CA ILE A 40 2.39 8.07 6.34
C ILE A 40 3.15 9.24 6.98
N ASN A 41 4.44 9.07 7.27
CA ASN A 41 5.28 10.13 7.85
C ASN A 41 5.43 11.33 6.92
N MET A 42 5.36 11.12 5.60
CA MET A 42 5.33 12.19 4.60
C MET A 42 3.98 12.91 4.51
N GLY A 43 2.92 12.39 5.13
CA GLY A 43 1.58 13.01 5.14
C GLY A 43 0.59 12.45 4.11
N TYR A 44 0.90 11.33 3.47
CA TYR A 44 0.01 10.70 2.50
C TYR A 44 -1.12 9.89 3.15
N ASP A 45 -2.25 9.80 2.46
CA ASP A 45 -3.34 8.88 2.81
C ASP A 45 -3.01 7.47 2.30
N VAL A 46 -2.83 6.52 3.23
CA VAL A 46 -2.35 5.17 2.93
C VAL A 46 -3.27 4.13 3.53
N LYS A 47 -3.84 3.26 2.68
CA LYS A 47 -4.53 2.04 3.09
C LYS A 47 -3.61 0.84 2.90
N PHE A 48 -3.35 0.12 3.99
CA PHE A 48 -2.49 -1.06 4.02
C PHE A 48 -3.30 -2.32 4.35
N GLU A 49 -3.18 -3.37 3.52
CA GLU A 49 -3.94 -4.60 3.67
C GLU A 49 -3.02 -5.85 3.67
N LEU A 50 -3.19 -6.70 4.68
CA LEU A 50 -2.50 -7.99 4.76
C LEU A 50 -3.47 -9.13 4.46
N PHE A 51 -3.31 -9.81 3.33
CA PHE A 51 -4.19 -10.92 2.95
C PHE A 51 -3.61 -12.29 3.33
N LYS A 52 -4.47 -13.30 3.48
CA LYS A 52 -4.13 -14.64 4.01
C LYS A 52 -3.54 -15.58 2.94
N SER A 53 -2.74 -15.05 2.03
CA SER A 53 -2.01 -15.83 1.01
C SER A 53 -0.61 -15.23 0.79
N GLY A 54 0.12 -15.72 -0.20
CA GLY A 54 1.46 -15.27 -0.58
C GLY A 54 1.41 -14.55 -1.93
N HIS A 55 2.29 -14.96 -2.84
CA HIS A 55 2.35 -14.44 -4.20
C HIS A 55 1.25 -15.06 -5.09
N ASP A 56 0.00 -14.63 -4.86
CA ASP A 56 -1.20 -15.31 -5.35
C ASP A 56 -2.12 -14.37 -6.14
N TYR A 57 -2.25 -14.66 -7.43
CA TYR A 57 -3.08 -13.92 -8.38
C TYR A 57 -4.57 -13.90 -7.99
N TRP A 58 -5.07 -14.94 -7.32
CA TRP A 58 -6.47 -14.99 -6.89
C TRP A 58 -6.77 -13.87 -5.90
N TYR A 59 -5.95 -13.77 -4.85
CA TYR A 59 -6.10 -12.75 -3.82
C TYR A 59 -5.84 -11.34 -4.37
N TRP A 60 -4.97 -11.18 -5.35
CA TRP A 60 -4.78 -9.89 -6.02
C TRP A 60 -6.03 -9.43 -6.76
N GLY A 61 -6.74 -10.35 -7.40
CA GLY A 61 -8.02 -10.08 -8.06
C GLY A 61 -9.11 -9.61 -7.10
N GLU A 62 -9.13 -10.09 -5.86
CA GLU A 62 -10.07 -9.61 -4.84
C GLU A 62 -9.64 -8.26 -4.25
N THR A 63 -8.35 -8.13 -3.94
CA THR A 63 -7.81 -6.93 -3.29
C THR A 63 -7.73 -5.72 -4.22
N ILE A 64 -7.65 -5.89 -5.55
CA ILE A 64 -7.73 -4.77 -6.49
C ILE A 64 -9.07 -4.04 -6.40
N ALA A 65 -10.18 -4.74 -6.20
CA ALA A 65 -11.49 -4.12 -6.02
C ALA A 65 -11.52 -3.24 -4.75
N ASN A 66 -10.95 -3.73 -3.64
CA ASN A 66 -10.80 -2.98 -2.40
C ASN A 66 -9.95 -1.71 -2.59
N GLY A 67 -8.89 -1.82 -3.41
CA GLY A 67 -8.03 -0.70 -3.77
C GLY A 67 -8.77 0.36 -4.59
N LEU A 68 -9.49 -0.04 -5.63
CA LEU A 68 -10.27 0.89 -6.47
C LEU A 68 -11.35 1.61 -5.67
N ILE A 69 -12.06 0.91 -4.78
CA ILE A 69 -13.06 1.53 -3.90
C ILE A 69 -12.41 2.58 -2.99
N PHE A 70 -11.23 2.31 -2.42
CA PHE A 70 -10.53 3.27 -1.58
C PHE A 70 -10.01 4.48 -2.37
N LEU A 71 -9.43 4.24 -3.55
CA LEU A 71 -8.78 5.28 -4.34
C LEU A 71 -9.79 6.20 -5.06
N LEU A 72 -10.88 5.62 -5.58
CA LEU A 72 -11.83 6.29 -6.47
C LEU A 72 -13.23 6.43 -5.87
N GLY A 73 -13.55 5.67 -4.81
CA GLY A 73 -14.84 5.75 -4.15
C GLY A 73 -15.09 7.16 -3.63
N LYS A 74 -16.25 7.70 -3.97
CA LYS A 74 -16.71 8.93 -3.34
C LYS A 74 -17.11 8.59 -1.90
N ASN A 75 -16.61 9.35 -0.94
CA ASN A 75 -17.18 9.39 0.39
C ASN A 75 -18.62 9.90 0.22
N ASN A 76 -19.58 8.99 0.14
CA ASN A 76 -20.98 9.35 0.22
C ASN A 76 -21.22 9.75 1.68
N CYS A 77 -21.12 11.06 1.95
CA CYS A 77 -21.58 11.68 3.18
C CYS A 77 -23.11 11.60 3.24
#